data_AF-A0A8I6SNL0-F1
#
_entry.id   AF-A0A8I6SNL0-F1
#
_cell.length_a   1.000
_cell.length_b   1.000
_cell.length_c   1.000
_cell.angle_alpha   90.00
_cell.angle_beta   90.00
_cell.angle_gamma   90.00
#
_symmetry.space_group_name_H-M   'P 1'
#
loop_
_entity.id
_entity.type
_entity.pdbx_description
1 polymer ?
#
loop_
_entity_poly.entity_id
_entity_poly.type
_entity_poly.pdbx_seq_one_letter_code
_entity_poly.pdbx_strand_id
1 'polypeptide(L)' 'MPVEQIQYSDRYSDNVFEYRHVTLPANIAKLVPRNHSMTETEWRNLGIQQSTGWINYLQHTSEPHVVCFRRPLQRHEP' A
#
# COMPACT_ATOMS: atom_id res chain seq x y z
N MET A 1 -17.74 -13.71 14.17
CA MET A 1 -16.76 -13.68 13.06
C MET A 1 -15.91 -12.44 13.26
N PRO A 2 -14.58 -12.52 13.35
CA PRO A 2 -13.76 -11.32 13.30
C PRO A 2 -14.00 -10.66 11.94
N VAL A 3 -14.25 -9.35 11.93
CA VAL A 3 -14.27 -8.59 10.68
C VAL A 3 -12.85 -8.69 10.13
N GLU A 4 -12.66 -9.30 8.96
CA GLU A 4 -11.35 -9.35 8.31
C GLU A 4 -10.97 -7.92 7.91
N GLN A 5 -10.26 -7.22 8.80
CA GLN A 5 -9.89 -5.82 8.65
C GLN A 5 -8.57 -5.69 7.89
N ILE A 6 -8.44 -4.61 7.12
CA ILE A 6 -7.18 -4.21 6.49
C ILE A 6 -6.18 -3.86 7.59
N GLN A 7 -4.99 -4.46 7.54
CA GLN A 7 -3.91 -4.21 8.50
C GLN A 7 -2.85 -3.32 7.87
N TYR A 8 -2.33 -2.38 8.64
CA TYR A 8 -1.31 -1.43 8.21
C TYR A 8 -0.04 -1.67 9.02
N SER A 9 1.10 -1.81 8.34
CA SER A 9 2.38 -1.92 9.02
C SER A 9 2.81 -0.59 9.63
N ASP A 10 3.79 -0.67 10.54
CA ASP A 10 4.59 0.48 10.92
C ASP A 10 5.29 1.08 9.69
N ARG A 11 5.56 2.38 9.78
CA ARG A 11 6.27 3.13 8.73
C ARG A 11 7.77 2.99 8.99
N TYR A 12 8.53 2.78 7.92
CA TYR A 12 9.98 2.75 7.94
C TYR A 12 10.49 3.62 6.79
N SER A 13 11.66 4.21 6.91
CA SER A 13 12.16 5.16 5.91
C SER A 13 13.64 4.94 5.62
N ASP A 14 14.04 5.26 4.39
CA ASP A 14 15.44 5.50 4.03
C ASP A 14 15.68 7.03 3.89
N ASN A 15 16.76 7.43 3.21
CA ASN A 15 17.12 8.84 3.03
C ASN A 15 16.25 9.59 1.99
N VAL A 16 15.39 8.89 1.25
CA VAL A 16 14.64 9.43 0.10
C VAL A 16 13.14 9.15 0.22
N PHE A 17 12.74 8.00 0.76
CA PHE A 17 11.36 7.55 0.85
C PHE A 17 10.99 7.03 2.24
N GLU A 18 9.71 7.21 2.58
CA GLU A 18 9.02 6.47 3.63
C GLU A 18 8.25 5.31 2.99
N TYR A 19 8.17 4.18 3.68
CA TYR A 19 7.60 2.93 3.23
C TYR A 19 6.61 2.39 4.26
N ARG A 20 5.65 1.62 3.77
CA ARG A 20 4.67 0.85 4.55
C ARG A 20 4.14 -0.25 3.67
N HIS A 21 3.77 -1.38 4.27
CA HIS A 21 2.94 -2.37 3.60
C HIS A 21 1.55 -2.44 4.23
N VAL A 22 0.58 -2.81 3.41
CA VAL A 22 -0.81 -3.01 3.81
C VAL A 22 -1.18 -4.45 3.52
N THR A 23 -1.67 -5.14 4.54
CA THR A 23 -2.14 -6.52 4.42
C THR A 23 -3.65 -6.51 4.26
N LEU A 24 -4.11 -6.99 3.11
CA LEU A 24 -5.50 -7.08 2.73
C LEU A 24 -6.13 -8.40 3.17
N PRO A 25 -7.40 -8.39 3.58
CA PRO A 25 -8.15 -9.61 3.82
C PRO A 25 -8.36 -10.40 2.52
N ALA A 26 -8.61 -11.70 2.63
CA ALA A 26 -8.58 -12.61 1.48
C ALA A 26 -9.65 -12.31 0.42
N ASN A 27 -10.77 -11.71 0.82
CA ASN A 27 -11.83 -11.25 -0.07
C ASN A 27 -11.41 -10.04 -0.92
N ILE A 28 -10.64 -9.10 -0.37
CA ILE A 28 -10.17 -7.89 -1.07
C ILE A 28 -8.91 -8.20 -1.89
N ALA A 29 -8.00 -9.05 -1.38
CA ALA A 29 -6.77 -9.44 -2.07
C ALA A 29 -6.99 -10.02 -3.47
N LYS A 30 -8.14 -10.65 -3.73
CA LYS A 30 -8.52 -11.18 -5.05
C LYS A 30 -8.81 -10.11 -6.09
N LEU A 31 -9.11 -8.88 -5.64
CA LEU A 31 -9.42 -7.73 -6.49
C LEU A 31 -8.16 -6.94 -6.88
N VAL A 32 -7.01 -7.25 -6.27
CA VAL A 32 -5.74 -6.58 -6.58
C VAL A 32 -5.31 -6.94 -8.01
N PRO A 33 -5.01 -5.95 -8.87
CA PRO A 33 -4.56 -6.21 -10.23
C PRO A 33 -3.20 -6.94 -10.25
N ARG A 34 -3.05 -7.86 -11.21
CA ARG A 34 -1.82 -8.65 -11.41
C ARG A 34 -0.98 -8.20 -12.61
N ASN A 35 -1.44 -7.19 -13.33
CA ASN A 35 -0.83 -6.71 -14.57
C ASN A 35 -0.23 -5.30 -14.43
N HIS A 36 -0.54 -4.59 -13.35
CA HIS A 36 -0.03 -3.25 -13.09
C HIS A 36 -0.11 -2.89 -11.60
N SER A 37 0.66 -1.88 -11.20
CA SER A 37 0.59 -1.26 -9.87
C SER A 37 -0.62 -0.34 -9.77
N MET A 38 -1.31 -0.38 -8.63
CA MET A 38 -2.52 0.43 -8.41
C MET A 38 -2.23 1.94 -8.29
N THR A 39 -3.04 2.74 -8.97
CA THR A 39 -3.14 4.20 -8.77
C THR A 39 -3.80 4.55 -7.43
N GLU A 40 -3.67 5.81 -6.99
CA GLU A 40 -4.31 6.29 -5.76
C GLU A 40 -5.81 6.03 -5.70
N THR A 41 -6.50 6.26 -6.82
CA THR A 41 -7.94 5.98 -6.92
C THR A 41 -8.25 4.50 -6.76
N GLU A 42 -7.48 3.62 -7.39
CA GLU A 42 -7.74 2.17 -7.35
C GLU A 42 -7.56 1.58 -5.96
N TRP A 43 -6.45 1.87 -5.29
CA TRP A 43 -6.25 1.32 -3.95
C TRP A 43 -7.19 1.93 -2.90
N ARG A 44 -7.62 3.20 -3.08
CA ARG A 44 -8.68 3.80 -2.25
C ARG A 44 -10.02 3.11 -2.47
N ASN A 45 -10.36 2.75 -3.70
CA ASN A 45 -11.59 2.00 -4.02
C ASN A 45 -11.61 0.59 -3.42
N LEU A 46 -10.45 -0.02 -3.17
CA LEU A 46 -10.34 -1.27 -2.40
C LEU A 46 -10.53 -1.10 -0.89
N GLY A 47 -10.70 0.15 -0.42
CA GLY A 47 -10.88 0.47 0.99
C GLY A 47 -9.58 0.73 1.76
N ILE A 48 -8.42 0.76 1.09
CA ILE A 48 -7.16 1.17 1.72
C ILE A 48 -7.23 2.66 2.04
N GLN A 49 -6.98 3.01 3.30
CA GLN A 49 -7.04 4.38 3.80
C GLN A 49 -5.67 4.80 4.33
N GLN A 50 -5.08 5.80 3.69
CA GLN A 50 -3.85 6.45 4.12
C GLN A 50 -3.83 7.90 3.65
N SER A 51 -2.87 8.68 4.16
CA SER A 51 -2.64 10.06 3.73
C SER A 51 -2.37 10.15 2.22
N THR A 52 -2.39 11.36 1.66
CA THR A 52 -2.04 11.56 0.25
C THR A 52 -0.55 11.31 -0.01
N GLY A 53 -0.21 10.99 -1.26
CA GLY A 53 1.17 10.87 -1.75
C GLY A 53 1.82 9.48 -1.63
N TRP A 54 1.09 8.47 -1.16
CA TRP A 54 1.57 7.09 -1.16
C TRP A 54 1.41 6.45 -2.54
N ILE A 55 2.47 5.79 -3.00
CA ILE A 55 2.58 5.18 -4.33
C ILE A 55 2.76 3.68 -4.14
N ASN A 56 1.88 2.87 -4.74
CA ASN A 56 2.11 1.44 -4.87
C ASN A 56 3.26 1.22 -5.87
N TYR A 57 4.40 0.74 -5.38
CA TYR A 57 5.63 0.68 -6.19
C TYR A 57 6.09 -0.74 -6.50
N LEU A 58 5.49 -1.75 -5.86
CA LEU A 58 5.90 -3.14 -6.01
C LEU A 58 4.68 -4.04 -6.15
N GLN A 59 4.66 -4.81 -7.23
CA GLN A 59 3.69 -5.87 -7.42
C GLN A 59 4.28 -7.18 -6.89
N HIS A 60 3.68 -7.72 -5.83
CA HIS A 60 4.11 -9.00 -5.28
C HIS A 60 3.20 -10.13 -5.77
N THR A 61 3.68 -10.93 -6.72
CA THR A 61 2.88 -12.00 -7.35
C THR A 61 2.67 -13.21 -6.44
N SER A 62 3.64 -13.49 -5.54
CA SER A 62 3.55 -14.59 -4.58
C SER A 62 2.64 -14.27 -3.39
N GLU A 63 2.56 -13.00 -2.98
CA GLU A 63 1.73 -12.56 -1.84
C GLU A 63 0.82 -11.38 -2.25
N PRO A 64 -0.24 -11.63 -3.05
CA PRO A 64 -1.11 -10.57 -3.58
C PRO A 64 -1.94 -9.85 -2.49
N HIS A 65 -1.94 -10.39 -1.28
CA HIS A 65 -2.57 -9.79 -0.11
C HIS A 65 -1.68 -8.73 0.55
N VAL A 66 -0.40 -8.63 0.20
CA VAL A 66 0.51 -7.61 0.72
C VAL A 66 0.75 -6.56 -0.35
N VAL A 67 0.34 -5.32 -0.07
CA VAL A 67 0.52 -4.18 -0.97
C VAL A 67 1.58 -3.25 -0.40
N CYS A 68 2.67 -3.04 -1.15
CA CYS A 68 3.79 -2.22 -0.73
C CYS A 68 3.67 -0.78 -1.25
N PHE A 69 3.73 0.18 -0.33
CA PHE A 69 3.66 1.59 -0.63
C PHE A 69 4.97 2.30 -0.29
N ARG A 70 5.29 3.32 -1.08
CA ARG A 70 6.35 4.30 -0.76
C ARG A 70 5.82 5.71 -0.94
N ARG A 71 6.36 6.65 -0.19
CA ARG A 71 6.06 8.09 -0.29
C ARG A 71 7.37 8.86 -0.23
N PRO A 72 7.64 9.81 -1.14
CA PRO A 72 8.83 10.65 -1.06
C PRO A 72 8.85 11.38 0.28
N LEU A 73 10.00 11.38 0.95
CA LEU A 73 10.23 12.28 2.07
C LEU A 73 10.21 13.69 1.52
N GLN A 74 9.47 14.59 2.16
CA GLN A 74 9.53 16.01 1.85
C GLN A 74 10.97 16.43 2.18
N ARG A 75 11.81 16.58 1.16
CA ARG A 75 13.13 17.19 1.36
C ARG A 75 12.85 18.57 1.92
N HIS A 76 13.06 18.73 3.21
CA HIS A 76 13.43 20.02 3.76
C HIS A 76 14.80 20.32 3.15
N GLU A 77 14.81 20.95 1.98
CA GLU A 77 15.95 21.75 1.61
C GLU A 77 16.03 22.89 2.65
N PRO A 78 17.19 23.07 3.31
CA PRO A 78 17.39 24.16 4.27
C PRO A 78 17.30 25.54 3.60
#